data_AF-A0A365L7C3-F1
#
_entry.id   AF-A0A365L7C3-F1
#
_cell.length_a   1.000
_cell.length_b   1.000
_cell.length_c   1.000
_cell.angle_alpha   90.00
_cell.angle_beta   90.00
_cell.angle_gamma   90.00
#
_symmetry.space_group_name_H-M   'P 1'
#
loop_
_entity.id
_entity.type
_entity.pdbx_description
1 polymer ?
#
loop_
_entity_poly.entity_id
_entity_poly.type
_entity_poly.pdbx_seq_one_letter_code
_entity_poly.pdbx_strand_id
1 'polypeptide(L)'
;MKKTIIGFIIICLYCFPFVYFSMYQDFADGLMLGYLLMIAATSLLAFFSKLFSNSLPVIIGNMLSIIVSFYFINNMAGSEGWGWYFKPLSPIQLLITVSLLNLIPQFFAMKFANKYKITFDKRPFAIKKNVNFI
;
A
#
# COMPACT_ATOMS: atom_id res chain seq x y z
N MET A 1 17.16 14.75 -5.53
CA MET A 1 16.69 15.23 -4.20
C MET A 1 15.17 15.15 -4.04
N LYS A 2 14.35 15.89 -4.81
CA LYS A 2 12.88 15.89 -4.63
C LYS A 2 12.21 14.50 -4.69
N LYS A 3 12.57 13.65 -5.67
CA LYS A 3 12.02 12.28 -5.81
C LYS A 3 12.40 11.34 -4.66
N THR A 4 13.60 11.53 -4.10
CA THR A 4 14.12 10.76 -2.97
C THR A 4 13.38 11.11 -1.68
N ILE A 5 13.14 12.41 -1.45
CA ILE A 5 12.36 12.90 -0.30
C ILE A 5 10.93 12.36 -0.34
N ILE A 6 10.27 12.43 -1.51
CA ILE A 6 8.93 11.87 -1.69
C ILE A 6 8.92 10.36 -1.42
N GLY A 7 9.92 9.64 -1.91
CA GLY A 7 10.07 8.21 -1.62
C GLY A 7 10.20 7.93 -0.12
N PHE A 8 10.99 8.72 0.60
CA PHE A 8 11.14 8.59 2.05
C PHE A 8 9.83 8.86 2.80
N ILE A 9 9.09 9.91 2.45
CA ILE A 9 7.78 10.22 3.03
C ILE A 9 6.81 9.05 2.81
N ILE A 10 6.79 8.46 1.61
CA ILE A 10 5.95 7.30 1.31
C ILE A 10 6.33 6.10 2.19
N ILE A 11 7.63 5.84 2.39
CA ILE A 11 8.08 4.77 3.29
C ILE A 11 7.59 5.03 4.72
N CYS A 12 7.71 6.27 5.23
CA CYS A 12 7.19 6.63 6.56
C CYS A 12 5.69 6.38 6.69
N LEU A 13 4.89 6.69 5.66
CA LEU A 13 3.46 6.39 5.66
C LEU A 13 3.19 4.88 5.64
N TYR A 14 4.01 4.10 4.94
CA TYR A 14 3.95 2.63 4.95
C TYR A 14 4.36 1.99 6.29
N CYS A 15 5.06 2.69 7.18
CA CYS A 15 5.33 2.18 8.53
C CYS A 15 4.05 1.97 9.35
N PHE A 16 2.90 2.50 8.89
CA PHE A 16 1.61 2.18 9.48
C PHE A 16 1.31 0.67 9.32
N PRO A 17 0.89 -0.03 10.39
CA PRO A 17 0.62 -1.47 10.36
C PRO A 17 -0.74 -1.76 9.72
N PHE A 18 -0.83 -1.54 8.41
CA PHE A 18 -2.05 -1.59 7.61
C PHE A 18 -2.87 -2.88 7.80
N VAL A 19 -2.21 -4.04 7.74
CA VAL A 19 -2.90 -5.33 7.84
C VAL A 19 -3.36 -5.59 9.28
N TYR A 20 -2.51 -5.34 10.27
CA TYR A 20 -2.91 -5.45 11.66
C TYR A 20 -4.09 -4.52 11.97
N PHE A 21 -4.05 -3.26 11.53
CA PHE A 21 -5.14 -2.32 11.77
C PHE A 21 -6.46 -2.80 11.15
N SER A 22 -6.41 -3.34 9.91
CA SER A 22 -7.61 -3.92 9.29
C SER A 22 -8.15 -5.14 10.04
N MET A 23 -7.26 -6.02 10.52
CA MET A 23 -7.66 -7.18 11.31
C MET A 23 -8.21 -6.76 12.68
N TYR A 24 -7.59 -5.77 13.32
CA TYR A 24 -8.03 -5.25 14.60
C TYR A 24 -9.44 -4.66 14.50
N GLN A 25 -9.70 -3.86 13.46
CA GLN A 25 -11.03 -3.30 13.23
C GLN A 25 -12.07 -4.38 12.91
N ASP A 26 -11.72 -5.36 12.10
CA ASP A 26 -12.57 -6.52 11.81
C ASP A 26 -12.93 -7.28 13.10
N PHE A 27 -11.95 -7.54 13.96
CA PHE A 27 -12.18 -8.19 15.26
C PHE A 27 -13.02 -7.33 16.23
N ALA A 28 -12.76 -6.03 16.30
CA ALA A 28 -13.41 -5.14 17.27
C ALA A 28 -14.86 -4.80 16.88
N ASP A 29 -15.09 -4.52 15.60
CA ASP A 29 -16.38 -4.01 15.10
C ASP A 29 -17.19 -5.10 14.35
N GLY A 30 -16.58 -6.24 14.02
CA GLY A 30 -17.19 -7.27 13.14
C GLY A 30 -17.35 -6.82 11.69
N LEU A 31 -16.71 -5.71 11.30
CA LEU A 31 -16.85 -5.08 9.98
C LEU A 31 -15.55 -5.14 9.19
N MET A 32 -15.64 -5.61 7.96
CA MET A 32 -14.49 -5.73 7.05
C MET A 32 -14.07 -4.39 6.40
N LEU A 33 -14.63 -3.25 6.84
CA LEU A 33 -14.32 -1.92 6.29
C LEU A 33 -12.84 -1.56 6.43
N GLY A 34 -12.18 -2.06 7.48
CA GLY A 34 -10.74 -1.87 7.68
C GLY A 34 -9.91 -2.40 6.51
N TYR A 35 -10.27 -3.55 5.92
CA TYR A 35 -9.57 -4.09 4.76
C TYR A 35 -9.80 -3.26 3.49
N LEU A 36 -11.00 -2.70 3.31
CA LEU A 36 -11.27 -1.81 2.17
C LEU A 36 -10.43 -0.54 2.25
N LEU A 37 -10.36 0.08 3.43
CA LEU A 37 -9.52 1.24 3.69
C LEU A 37 -8.04 0.92 3.49
N MET A 38 -7.59 -0.25 3.96
CA MET A 38 -6.25 -0.76 3.75
C MET A 38 -5.91 -0.86 2.25
N ILE A 39 -6.78 -1.49 1.45
CA ILE A 39 -6.60 -1.63 0.00
C ILE A 39 -6.53 -0.25 -0.66
N ALA A 40 -7.46 0.64 -0.34
CA ALA A 40 -7.51 1.98 -0.92
C ALA A 40 -6.25 2.79 -0.59
N ALA A 41 -5.86 2.84 0.68
CA ALA A 41 -4.71 3.61 1.15
C ALA A 41 -3.40 3.08 0.56
N THR A 42 -3.16 1.78 0.63
CA THR A 42 -1.92 1.18 0.09
C THR A 42 -1.86 1.25 -1.44
N SER A 43 -2.99 1.13 -2.14
CA SER A 43 -3.04 1.34 -3.60
C SER A 43 -2.75 2.78 -3.99
N LEU A 44 -3.25 3.76 -3.23
CA LEU A 44 -2.97 5.18 -3.43
C LEU A 44 -1.48 5.48 -3.19
N LEU A 45 -0.89 4.93 -2.13
CA LEU A 45 0.55 5.03 -1.86
C LEU A 45 1.38 4.43 -3.00
N ALA A 46 1.00 3.25 -3.50
CA ALA A 46 1.66 2.60 -4.62
C ALA A 46 1.57 3.43 -5.92
N PHE A 47 0.39 3.99 -6.20
CA PHE A 47 0.16 4.90 -7.32
C PHE A 47 1.08 6.13 -7.24
N PHE A 48 1.08 6.84 -6.11
CA PHE A 48 1.89 8.04 -5.93
C PHE A 48 3.39 7.75 -5.91
N SER A 49 3.81 6.62 -5.34
CA SER A 49 5.21 6.19 -5.39
C SER A 49 5.67 6.03 -6.83
N LYS A 50 4.87 5.36 -7.68
CA LYS A 50 5.22 5.18 -9.09
C LYS A 50 5.17 6.47 -9.90
N LEU A 51 4.18 7.33 -9.61
CA LEU A 51 3.99 8.60 -10.31
C LEU A 51 5.16 9.56 -10.03
N PHE A 52 5.49 9.80 -8.76
CA PHE A 52 6.41 10.86 -8.34
C PHE A 52 7.83 10.39 -8.02
N SER A 53 8.04 9.11 -7.75
CA SER A 53 9.33 8.51 -7.40
C SER A 53 9.56 7.24 -8.23
N ASN A 54 9.92 6.14 -7.55
CA ASN A 54 10.20 4.81 -8.09
C ASN A 54 9.32 3.74 -7.42
N SER A 55 9.48 2.47 -7.80
CA SER A 55 8.77 1.34 -7.17
C SER A 55 9.41 0.85 -5.87
N LEU A 56 10.65 1.24 -5.58
CA LEU A 56 11.41 0.81 -4.40
C LEU A 56 10.74 1.16 -3.05
N PRO A 57 10.17 2.38 -2.86
CA PRO A 57 9.43 2.73 -1.64
C PRO A 57 8.25 1.81 -1.35
N VAL A 58 7.58 1.28 -2.37
CA VAL A 58 6.45 0.34 -2.21
C VAL A 58 6.93 -0.99 -1.64
N ILE A 59 8.05 -1.51 -2.15
CA ILE A 59 8.61 -2.79 -1.68
C ILE A 59 9.04 -2.66 -0.22
N ILE A 60 9.88 -1.66 0.08
CA ILE A 60 10.36 -1.41 1.44
C ILE A 60 9.18 -1.12 2.39
N GLY A 61 8.23 -0.32 1.93
CA GLY A 61 7.06 0.04 2.70
C GLY A 61 6.18 -1.16 3.07
N ASN A 62 5.88 -2.05 2.12
CA ASN A 62 5.13 -3.27 2.43
C ASN A 62 5.90 -4.17 3.41
N MET A 63 7.23 -4.31 3.27
CA MET A 63 8.03 -5.08 4.23
C MET A 63 7.95 -4.50 5.65
N LEU A 64 8.11 -3.19 5.79
CA LEU A 64 8.01 -2.51 7.09
C LEU A 64 6.61 -2.64 7.67
N SER A 65 5.57 -2.43 6.86
CA SER A 65 4.18 -2.57 7.28
C SER A 65 3.88 -3.98 7.81
N ILE A 66 4.40 -5.02 7.15
CA ILE A 66 4.27 -6.42 7.59
C ILE A 66 5.03 -6.66 8.90
N ILE A 67 6.27 -6.15 9.03
CA ILE A 67 7.07 -6.32 10.26
C ILE A 67 6.36 -5.68 11.46
N VAL A 68 5.88 -4.44 11.30
CA VAL A 68 5.15 -3.73 12.37
C VAL A 68 3.83 -4.43 12.66
N SER A 69 3.09 -4.88 11.63
CA SER A 69 1.85 -5.64 11.82
C SER A 69 2.10 -6.96 12.56
N PHE A 70 3.19 -7.67 12.24
CA PHE A 70 3.57 -8.91 12.91
C PHE A 70 3.85 -8.67 14.40
N TYR A 71 4.56 -7.59 14.75
CA TYR A 71 4.79 -7.21 16.14
C TYR A 71 3.47 -7.03 16.90
N PHE A 72 2.53 -6.26 16.36
CA PHE A 72 1.24 -6.02 17.01
C PHE A 72 0.35 -7.27 17.09
N ILE A 73 0.34 -8.11 16.05
CA ILE A 73 -0.41 -9.38 16.07
C ILE A 73 0.10 -10.32 17.15
N ASN A 74 1.41 -10.40 17.37
CA ASN A 74 1.97 -11.21 18.45
C ASN A 74 1.61 -10.65 19.83
N ASN A 75 1.57 -9.33 19.99
CA ASN A 75 1.11 -8.72 21.23
C ASN A 75 -0.37 -9.03 21.53
N MET A 76 -1.19 -9.26 20.49
CA MET A 76 -2.59 -9.67 20.63
C MET A 76 -2.78 -11.18 20.85
N ALA A 77 -1.74 -12.01 20.72
CA ALA A 77 -1.88 -13.47 20.80
C ALA A 77 -2.41 -13.96 22.16
N GLY A 78 -2.21 -13.19 23.24
CA GLY A 78 -2.76 -13.47 24.57
C GLY A 78 -4.16 -12.91 24.83
N SER A 79 -4.76 -12.18 23.88
CA SER A 79 -6.09 -11.60 24.05
C SER A 79 -7.19 -12.65 23.81
N GLU A 80 -8.24 -12.60 24.63
CA GLU A 80 -9.36 -13.53 24.52
C GLU A 80 -10.05 -13.39 23.16
N GLY A 81 -10.30 -14.51 22.49
CA GLY A 81 -11.04 -14.56 21.23
C GLY A 81 -10.24 -14.24 19.96
N TRP A 82 -9.14 -13.47 20.02
CA TRP A 82 -8.38 -13.06 18.82
C TRP A 82 -7.92 -14.24 17.94
N GLY A 83 -7.34 -15.27 18.55
CA GLY A 83 -6.91 -16.46 17.83
C GLY A 83 -8.05 -17.34 17.30
N TRP A 84 -9.23 -17.26 17.91
CA TRP A 84 -10.42 -18.04 17.53
C TRP A 84 -11.23 -17.38 16.41
N TYR A 85 -11.31 -16.05 16.41
CA TYR A 85 -12.10 -15.27 15.47
C TYR A 85 -11.71 -15.54 14.00
N PHE A 86 -10.41 -15.62 13.71
CA PHE A 86 -9.90 -15.75 12.34
C PHE A 86 -9.82 -17.19 11.79
N LYS A 87 -10.35 -18.18 12.54
CA LYS A 87 -10.34 -19.57 12.07
C LYS A 87 -11.06 -19.71 10.72
N PRO A 88 -10.56 -20.55 9.80
CA PRO A 88 -9.56 -21.61 10.02
C PRO A 88 -8.09 -21.14 10.01
N LEU A 89 -7.82 -19.89 9.65
CA LEU A 89 -6.45 -19.37 9.59
C LEU A 89 -6.00 -18.85 10.96
N SER A 90 -4.72 -19.01 11.27
CA SER A 90 -4.15 -18.27 12.40
C SER A 90 -4.02 -16.77 12.04
N PRO A 91 -4.00 -15.86 13.03
CA PRO A 91 -3.79 -14.43 12.76
C PRO A 91 -2.52 -14.15 11.93
N ILE A 92 -1.45 -14.91 12.13
CA ILE A 92 -0.21 -14.79 11.36
C ILE A 92 -0.39 -15.30 9.92
N GLN A 93 -1.11 -16.42 9.73
CA GLN A 93 -1.43 -16.89 8.38
C GLN A 93 -2.32 -15.88 7.63
N LEU A 94 -3.28 -15.28 8.33
CA LEU A 94 -4.13 -14.25 7.74
C LEU A 94 -3.35 -12.99 7.38
N LEU A 95 -2.42 -12.54 8.23
CA LEU A 95 -1.49 -11.45 7.92
C LEU A 95 -0.77 -11.70 6.59
N ILE A 96 -0.19 -12.88 6.40
CA ILE A 96 0.55 -13.23 5.19
C ILE A 96 -0.39 -13.25 3.98
N THR A 97 -1.54 -13.92 4.09
CA THR A 97 -2.53 -14.02 3.01
C THR A 97 -3.03 -12.65 2.58
N VAL A 98 -3.48 -11.82 3.52
CA VAL A 98 -3.99 -10.48 3.24
C VAL A 98 -2.90 -9.60 2.63
N SER A 99 -1.67 -9.68 3.13
CA SER A 99 -0.53 -8.95 2.58
C SER A 99 -0.28 -9.31 1.12
N LEU A 100 -0.28 -10.60 0.77
CA LEU A 100 -0.08 -11.08 -0.60
C LEU A 100 -1.22 -10.64 -1.52
N LEU A 101 -2.48 -10.79 -1.09
CA LEU A 101 -3.64 -10.35 -1.86
C LEU A 101 -3.62 -8.84 -2.09
N ASN A 102 -3.20 -8.06 -1.10
CA ASN A 102 -3.13 -6.61 -1.19
C ASN A 102 -2.08 -6.10 -2.20
N LEU A 103 -1.14 -6.95 -2.66
CA LEU A 103 -0.21 -6.58 -3.73
C LEU A 103 -0.90 -6.47 -5.10
N ILE A 104 -2.01 -7.18 -5.32
CA ILE A 104 -2.75 -7.18 -6.58
C ILE A 104 -3.28 -5.76 -6.92
N PRO A 105 -4.09 -5.10 -6.07
CA PRO A 105 -4.59 -3.76 -6.36
C PRO A 105 -3.45 -2.72 -6.40
N GLN A 106 -2.43 -2.84 -5.55
CA GLN A 106 -1.22 -2.00 -5.61
C GLN A 106 -0.50 -2.11 -6.96
N PHE A 107 -0.42 -3.32 -7.53
CA PHE A 107 0.19 -3.55 -8.84
C PHE A 107 -0.60 -2.88 -9.97
N PHE A 108 -1.94 -2.99 -9.97
CA PHE A 108 -2.78 -2.28 -10.93
C PHE A 108 -2.65 -0.77 -10.79
N ALA A 109 -2.61 -0.25 -9.56
CA ALA A 109 -2.40 1.16 -9.28
C ALA A 109 -1.06 1.66 -9.86
N MET A 110 0.03 0.90 -9.68
CA MET A 110 1.32 1.22 -10.30
C MET A 110 1.29 1.19 -11.83
N LYS A 111 0.63 0.20 -12.44
CA LYS A 111 0.45 0.13 -13.91
C LYS A 111 -0.28 1.37 -14.42
N PHE A 112 -1.35 1.77 -13.75
CA PHE A 112 -2.11 2.96 -14.08
C PHE A 112 -1.24 4.21 -13.96
N ALA A 113 -0.52 4.40 -12.84
CA ALA A 113 0.41 5.52 -12.66
C ALA A 113 1.45 5.63 -13.78
N ASN A 114 1.99 4.50 -14.24
CA ASN A 114 2.98 4.48 -15.31
C ASN A 114 2.40 4.97 -16.65
N LYS A 115 1.16 4.59 -16.97
CA LYS A 115 0.44 5.09 -18.15
C LYS A 115 0.27 6.61 -18.09
N TYR A 116 -0.14 7.14 -16.94
CA TYR A 116 -0.30 8.59 -16.75
C TYR A 116 1.03 9.33 -16.85
N LYS A 117 2.09 8.81 -16.22
CA LYS A 117 3.43 9.39 -16.26
C LYS A 117 3.95 9.54 -17.69
N ILE A 118 3.81 8.50 -18.52
CA ILE A 118 4.17 8.54 -19.94
C ILE A 118 3.38 9.62 -20.69
N THR A 119 2.07 9.71 -20.43
CA THR A 119 1.22 10.75 -21.06
C THR A 119 1.63 12.15 -20.62
N PHE A 120 1.94 12.38 -19.34
CA PHE A 120 2.39 13.70 -18.85
C PHE A 120 3.75 14.11 -19.42
N ASP A 121 4.73 13.21 -19.50
CA ASP A 121 6.05 13.52 -20.06
C ASP A 121 6.00 13.83 -21.58
N LYS A 122 5.00 13.32 -22.31
CA LYS A 122 4.81 13.60 -23.74
C LYS A 122 4.14 14.95 -24.04
N ARG A 123 3.38 15.53 -23.10
CA ARG A 123 2.69 16.83 -23.30
C ARG A 123 3.62 17.99 -23.65
N PRO A 124 4.77 18.21 -22.98
CA PRO A 124 5.66 19.32 -23.33
C PRO A 124 6.24 19.20 -24.75
N PHE A 125 6.46 17.99 -25.27
CA PHE A 125 6.94 17.77 -26.64
C PHE A 125 5.87 18.05 -27.71
N ALA A 126 4.60 17.72 -27.43
CA ALA A 126 3.49 18.01 -28.35
C ALA A 126 3.25 19.52 -28.51
N ILE A 127 3.34 20.28 -27.41
CA ILE A 127 3.19 21.74 -27.43
C ILE A 127 4.34 22.38 -28.21
N LYS A 128 5.60 21.94 -27.99
CA LYS A 128 6.76 22.49 -28.69
C LYS A 128 6.74 22.22 -30.20
N LYS A 129 6.21 21.08 -30.64
CA LYS A 129 6.06 20.77 -32.07
C LYS A 129 5.07 21.70 -32.75
N ASN A 130 3.93 22.02 -32.12
CA ASN A 130 2.92 22.90 -32.72
C ASN A 130 3.34 24.38 -32.81
N VAL A 131 4.27 24.83 -31.98
CA VAL A 131 4.79 26.22 -32.03
C VAL A 131 5.83 26.41 -33.15
N ASN A 132 6.54 25.36 -33.56
CA ASN A 132 7.55 25.44 -34.63
C ASN A 132 6.98 25.31 -36.06
N PHE A 133 5.66 25.22 -36.22
CA PHE A 133 4.98 25.14 -37.53
C PHE A 133 4.14 26.40 -37.85
N ILE A 134 4.32 27.48 -37.11
CA ILE A 134 3.76 28.82 -37.37
C ILE A 134 4.94 29.77 -37.59
#